data_AF-A0A2R6A9J8-F1
#
_entry.id   AF-A0A2R6A9J8-F1
#
_cell.length_a   1.000
_cell.length_b   1.000
_cell.length_c   1.000
_cell.angle_alpha   90.00
_cell.angle_beta   90.00
_cell.angle_gamma   90.00
#
_symmetry.space_group_name_H-M   'P 1'
#
loop_
_entity.id
_entity.type
_entity.pdbx_description
1 polymer ?
#
loop_
_entity_poly.entity_id
_entity_poly.type
_entity_poly.pdbx_seq_one_letter_code
_entity_poly.pdbx_strand_id
1 'polypeptide(L)' 'MSEQGENYRCNICGKEVRDKPTLVDHLSNEHEPLEVAAFAATTMIQEQDRDRDAQEYYRRMEQLKRELTK' A
#
# COMPACT_ATOMS: atom_id res chain seq x y z
N MET A 1 22.30 -24.64 -3.23
CA MET A 1 22.79 -23.25 -3.21
C MET A 1 21.77 -22.41 -3.94
N SER A 2 20.86 -21.75 -3.21
CA SER A 2 19.88 -20.82 -3.81
C SER A 2 19.50 -19.76 -2.77
N GLU A 3 20.42 -18.84 -2.47
CA GLU A 3 20.05 -17.56 -1.86
C GLU A 3 19.62 -16.64 -3.00
N GLN A 4 18.39 -16.83 -3.47
CA GLN A 4 17.75 -15.84 -4.34
C GLN A 4 17.39 -14.66 -3.44
N GLY A 5 18.34 -13.74 -3.29
CA GLY A 5 18.04 -12.43 -2.71
C GLY A 5 17.00 -11.78 -3.59
N GLU A 6 15.77 -11.67 -3.09
CA GLU A 6 14.70 -10.96 -3.79
C GLU A 6 15.15 -9.51 -3.98
N ASN A 7 15.43 -9.13 -5.23
CA ASN A 7 15.72 -7.75 -5.57
C ASN A 7 14.48 -6.90 -5.27
N TYR A 8 14.69 -5.73 -4.70
CA TYR A 8 13.64 -4.75 -4.46
C TYR A 8 13.37 -3.99 -5.75
N ARG A 9 12.13 -4.05 -6.23
CA ARG A 9 11.71 -3.35 -7.44
C ARG A 9 11.13 -1.99 -7.10
N CYS A 10 11.61 -0.93 -7.77
CA CYS A 10 10.98 0.38 -7.73
C CYS A 10 9.65 0.33 -8.48
N ASN A 11 8.56 0.72 -7.81
CA ASN A 11 7.23 0.73 -8.42
C ASN A 11 6.96 1.97 -9.28
N ILE A 12 7.87 2.96 -9.28
CA ILE A 12 7.74 4.18 -10.11
C ILE A 12 8.37 3.95 -11.49
N CYS A 13 9.62 3.46 -11.54
CA CYS A 13 10.34 3.24 -12.81
C CYS A 13 10.61 1.76 -13.15
N GLY A 14 10.26 0.82 -12.27
CA GLY A 14 10.44 -0.62 -12.50
C GLY A 14 11.85 -1.16 -12.24
N LYS A 15 12.80 -0.30 -11.83
CA LYS A 15 14.22 -0.65 -11.61
C LYS A 15 14.38 -1.62 -10.43
N GLU A 16 15.17 -2.66 -10.61
CA GLU A 16 15.49 -3.62 -9.56
C GLU A 16 16.79 -3.22 -8.85
N VAL A 17 16.75 -3.20 -7.52
CA VAL A 17 17.91 -2.91 -6.66
C VAL A 17 18.11 -4.04 -5.65
N ARG A 18 19.36 -4.24 -5.25
CA ARG A 18 19.77 -5.41 -4.45
C ARG A 18 19.31 -5.37 -2.99
N ASP A 19 18.95 -4.19 -2.46
CA ASP A 19 18.63 -4.00 -1.04
C ASP A 19 17.71 -2.78 -0.79
N LYS A 20 17.00 -2.80 0.34
CA LYS A 20 16.05 -1.76 0.75
C LYS A 20 16.66 -0.35 0.91
N PRO A 21 17.83 -0.15 1.55
CA PRO A 21 18.40 1.20 1.66
C PRO A 21 18.81 1.77 0.30
N THR A 22 19.29 0.94 -0.62
CA THR A 22 19.56 1.34 -2.01
C THR A 22 18.27 1.76 -2.73
N LEU A 23 17.13 1.14 -2.42
CA LEU A 23 15.83 1.57 -2.96
C LEU A 23 15.43 2.95 -2.42
N VAL A 24 15.64 3.21 -1.12
CA VAL A 24 15.33 4.51 -0.50
C VAL A 24 16.19 5.62 -1.10
N ASP A 25 17.48 5.36 -1.30
CA ASP A 25 18.39 6.30 -1.96
C ASP A 25 17.99 6.54 -3.43
N HIS A 26 17.66 5.47 -4.16
CA HIS A 26 17.11 5.57 -5.52
C HIS A 26 15.84 6.43 -5.58
N LEU A 27 14.88 6.23 -4.66
CA LEU A 27 13.66 7.04 -4.59
C LEU A 27 13.93 8.51 -4.24
N SER A 28 15.02 8.81 -3.54
CA SER A 28 15.34 10.17 -3.11
C SER A 28 16.17 10.95 -4.14
N ASN A 29 17.02 10.26 -4.91
CA ASN A 29 17.90 10.87 -5.90
C ASN A 29 17.30 10.89 -7.32
N GLU A 30 16.56 9.84 -7.69
CA GLU A 30 16.09 9.65 -9.07
C GLU A 30 14.61 10.01 -9.27
N HIS A 31 13.86 10.12 -8.18
CA HIS A 31 12.44 10.51 -8.20
C HIS A 31 12.25 11.79 -7.40
N GLU A 32 11.51 12.75 -7.97
CA GLU A 32 11.20 13.96 -7.22
C GLU A 32 10.27 13.61 -6.03
N PRO A 33 10.36 14.36 -4.92
CA PRO A 33 9.48 14.17 -3.76
C PRO A 33 7.99 14.17 -4.12
N LEU A 34 7.63 14.88 -5.20
CA LEU A 34 6.28 14.91 -5.78
C LEU A 34 5.86 13.58 -6.41
N GLU A 35 6.75 12.88 -7.11
CA GLU A 35 6.46 11.56 -7.70
C GLU A 35 6.24 10.52 -6.60
N VAL A 36 7.08 10.56 -5.56
CA VAL A 36 6.96 9.69 -4.39
C VAL A 36 5.69 10.01 -3.59
N ALA A 37 5.38 11.29 -3.39
CA ALA A 37 4.18 11.72 -2.69
C ALA A 37 2.89 11.40 -3.47
N ALA A 38 2.90 11.51 -4.79
CA ALA A 38 1.76 11.13 -5.62
C ALA A 38 1.49 9.61 -5.54
N PHE A 39 2.54 8.78 -5.63
CA PHE A 39 2.40 7.34 -5.46
C PHE A 39 1.88 6.99 -4.05
N ALA A 40 2.45 7.59 -3.01
CA ALA A 40 1.97 7.41 -1.64
C ALA A 40 0.50 7.84 -1.51
N ALA A 41 0.12 9.01 -2.02
CA ALA A 41 -1.26 9.49 -1.99
C ALA A 41 -2.23 8.53 -2.70
N THR A 42 -1.88 8.02 -3.89
CA THR A 42 -2.73 7.04 -4.59
C THR A 42 -2.87 5.73 -3.85
N THR A 43 -1.81 5.25 -3.18
CA THR A 43 -1.86 4.05 -2.35
C THR A 43 -2.72 4.29 -1.09
N MET A 44 -2.56 5.45 -0.45
CA MET A 44 -3.34 5.83 0.73
C MET A 44 -4.82 6.06 0.41
N ILE A 45 -5.15 6.55 -0.80
CA ILE A 45 -6.55 6.64 -1.27
C ILE A 45 -7.18 5.24 -1.35
N GLN A 46 -6.45 4.26 -1.89
CA GLN A 46 -6.94 2.86 -1.94
C GLN A 46 -7.13 2.28 -0.54
N GLU A 47 -6.27 2.62 0.43
CA GLU A 47 -6.44 2.17 1.82
C GLU A 47 -7.63 2.85 2.51
N GLN A 48 -7.84 4.16 2.28
CA GLN A 48 -9.00 4.89 2.83
C GLN A 48 -10.33 4.35 2.32
N ASP A 49 -10.42 4.01 1.04
CA ASP A 49 -11.63 3.41 0.47
C ASP A 49 -11.91 2.03 1.07
N ARG A 50 -10.87 1.22 1.30
CA ARG A 50 -10.99 -0.10 1.96
C ARG A 50 -11.44 0.01 3.42
N ASP A 51 -10.93 0.99 4.16
CA ASP A 51 -11.34 1.24 5.54
C ASP A 51 -12.80 1.70 5.61
N ARG A 52 -13.24 2.51 4.65
CA ARG A 52 -14.65 2.93 4.53
C ARG A 52 -15.58 1.75 4.26
N ASP A 53 -15.24 0.89 3.30
CA ASP A 53 -16.04 -0.30 2.98
C ASP A 53 -16.09 -1.29 4.16
N ALA A 54 -14.98 -1.46 4.87
CA ALA A 54 -14.92 -2.29 6.08
C ALA A 54 -15.85 -1.74 7.19
N GLN A 55 -15.88 -0.42 7.40
CA GLN A 55 -16.75 0.20 8.39
C GLN A 55 -18.23 0.03 8.05
N GLU A 56 -18.60 0.16 6.77
CA GLU A 56 -19.97 -0.06 6.30
C GLU A 56 -20.40 -1.52 6.47
N TYR A 57 -19.51 -2.48 6.19
CA TYR A 57 -19.77 -3.90 6.45
C TYR A 57 -20.00 -4.18 7.93
N TYR A 58 -19.19 -3.62 8.83
CA TYR A 58 -19.36 -3.75 10.27
C TYR A 58 -20.69 -3.18 10.76
N ARG A 59 -21.07 -1.97 10.31
CA ARG A 59 -22.37 -1.36 10.64
C ARG A 59 -23.53 -2.24 10.18
N ARG A 60 -23.46 -2.78 8.96
CA ARG A 60 -24.51 -3.64 8.40
C ARG A 60 -24.61 -4.96 9.16
N MET A 61 -23.48 -5.52 9.58
CA MET A 61 -23.43 -6.70 10.45
C MET A 61 -24.04 -6.44 11.83
N GLU A 62 -23.82 -5.27 12.43
CA GLU A 62 -24.46 -4.91 13.70
C GLU A 62 -25.98 -4.74 13.59
N GLN A 63 -26.45 -4.14 12.48
CA GLN A 63 -27.89 -4.05 12.20
C GLN A 63 -28.51 -5.45 12.05
N LEU A 64 -27.90 -6.31 11.24
CA LEU A 64 -28.34 -7.71 11.07
C LEU A 64 -28.36 -8.48 12.40
N LYS A 65 -27.33 -8.30 13.24
CA LYS A 65 -27.33 -8.88 14.59
C LYS A 65 -28.52 -8.39 15.39
N ARG A 66 -28.81 -7.09 15.42
CA ARG A 66 -29.98 -6.54 16.15
C ARG A 66 -31.31 -7.06 15.62
N GLU A 67 -31.42 -7.30 14.31
CA GLU A 67 -32.62 -7.87 13.69
C GLU A 67 -32.79 -9.36 14.01
N LEU A 68 -31.69 -10.12 14.11
CA LEU A 68 -31.71 -11.54 14.48
C LEU A 68 -31.95 -11.80 15.97
N THR A 69 -31.72 -10.81 16.83
CA THR A 69 -31.97 -10.89 18.28
C THR A 69 -33.38 -10.36 18.68
N LYS A 70 -34.25 -10.06 17.70
CA LYS A 70 -35.67 -9.72 17.90
C LYS A 70 -36.55 -10.93 17.63
#